data_AF-K0Z8S6-F1
#
_entry.id   AF-K0Z8S6-F1
#
_cell.length_a   1.000
_cell.length_b   1.000
_cell.length_c   1.000
_cell.angle_alpha   90.00
_cell.angle_beta   90.00
_cell.angle_gamma   90.00
#
_symmetry.space_group_name_H-M   'P 1'
#
loop_
_entity.id
_entity.type
_entity.pdbx_description
1 polymer ?
#
loop_
_entity_poly.entity_id
_entity_poly.type
_entity_poly.pdbx_seq_one_letter_code
_entity_poly.pdbx_strand_id
1 'polypeptide(L)'
;MRKPKITVIGGGTGIPVILKSLREKDVEIAAIVTVADDGGSSGELRKNIQQLTPPGDLRNVLVAMSDMPKFYEKVFQYRFSEEAGAFAGHPLGNIIIAGLSEMQGSTYNAMQLLSLFFHTTGKIYPSSDQPLTLHAV
;
A
#
# COMPACT_ATOMS: atom_id res chain seq x y z
N MET A 1 9.55 -27.96 12.99
CA MET A 1 10.38 -27.46 11.86
C MET A 1 10.19 -25.95 11.77
N ARG A 2 11.20 -25.17 11.34
CA ARG A 2 11.06 -23.72 11.17
C ARG A 2 10.21 -23.43 9.93
N LYS A 3 9.29 -22.47 10.01
CA LYS A 3 8.51 -22.02 8.86
C LYS A 3 9.46 -21.48 7.76
N PRO A 4 9.22 -21.78 6.47
CA PRO A 4 9.94 -21.14 5.38
C PRO A 4 9.75 -19.62 5.41
N LYS A 5 10.80 -18.87 5.10
CA LYS A 5 10.76 -17.40 5.01
C LYS A 5 10.75 -17.00 3.53
N ILE A 6 9.69 -16.32 3.11
CA ILE A 6 9.47 -15.93 1.72
C ILE A 6 9.40 -14.40 1.65
N THR A 7 10.24 -13.80 0.82
CA THR A 7 10.17 -12.36 0.51
C THR A 7 9.69 -12.18 -0.92
N VAL A 8 8.59 -11.46 -1.09
CA VAL A 8 8.03 -11.09 -2.39
C VAL A 8 8.42 -9.65 -2.71
N ILE A 9 8.97 -9.38 -3.89
CA ILE A 9 9.46 -8.07 -4.30
C ILE A 9 8.78 -7.66 -5.61
N GLY A 10 8.31 -6.41 -5.70
CA GLY A 10 7.74 -5.82 -6.93
C GLY A 10 6.60 -4.85 -6.62
N GLY A 11 5.57 -4.80 -7.47
CA GLY A 11 4.38 -3.98 -7.24
C GLY A 11 3.20 -4.36 -8.14
N GLY A 12 2.35 -3.38 -8.42
CA GLY A 12 1.15 -3.51 -9.24
C GLY A 12 0.13 -4.49 -8.66
N THR A 13 -0.65 -5.08 -9.58
CA THR A 13 -1.79 -5.94 -9.24
C THR A 13 -1.40 -7.41 -9.01
N GLY A 14 -0.21 -7.84 -9.42
CA GLY A 14 0.22 -9.24 -9.33
C GLY A 14 0.61 -9.67 -7.91
N ILE A 15 1.33 -8.82 -7.18
CA ILE A 15 1.77 -9.13 -5.81
C ILE A 15 0.60 -9.41 -4.85
N PRO A 16 -0.47 -8.59 -4.81
CA PRO A 16 -1.64 -8.86 -3.97
C PRO A 16 -2.20 -10.28 -4.15
N VAL A 17 -2.23 -10.80 -5.38
CA VAL A 17 -2.74 -12.15 -5.68
C VAL A 17 -1.85 -13.22 -5.05
N ILE A 18 -0.53 -13.12 -5.26
CA ILE A 18 0.45 -14.07 -4.72
C ILE A 18 0.44 -14.05 -3.20
N LEU A 19 0.45 -12.87 -2.58
CA LEU A 19 0.48 -12.72 -1.12
C LEU A 19 -0.78 -13.30 -0.47
N LYS A 20 -1.96 -13.11 -1.07
CA LYS A 20 -3.21 -13.68 -0.58
C LYS A 20 -3.15 -15.21 -0.51
N SER A 21 -2.61 -15.86 -1.54
CA SER A 21 -2.44 -17.32 -1.55
C SER A 21 -1.33 -17.80 -0.61
N LEU A 22 -0.22 -17.06 -0.49
CA LEU A 22 0.87 -17.42 0.42
C LEU A 22 0.45 -17.37 1.90
N ARG A 23 -0.45 -16.44 2.26
CA ARG A 23 -0.97 -16.32 3.63
C ARG A 23 -1.72 -17.53 4.15
N GLU A 24 -2.26 -18.34 3.26
CA GLU A 24 -2.93 -19.60 3.59
C GLU A 24 -1.95 -20.76 3.83
N LYS A 25 -0.64 -20.52 3.65
CA LYS A 25 0.42 -21.52 3.84
C LYS A 25 1.15 -21.28 5.16
N ASP A 26 1.78 -22.33 5.67
CA ASP A 26 2.56 -22.25 6.92
C ASP A 26 3.95 -21.63 6.69
N VAL A 27 3.98 -20.35 6.32
CA VAL A 27 5.19 -19.60 5.94
C VAL A 27 5.25 -18.23 6.62
N GLU A 28 6.45 -17.69 6.81
CA GLU A 28 6.69 -16.31 7.18
C GLU A 28 6.85 -15.45 5.91
N ILE A 29 6.05 -14.39 5.78
CA ILE A 29 6.00 -13.57 4.56
C ILE A 29 6.53 -12.17 4.84
N ALA A 30 7.38 -11.67 3.95
CA ALA A 30 7.70 -10.26 3.82
C ALA A 30 7.38 -9.79 2.39
N ALA A 31 6.89 -8.56 2.25
CA ALA A 31 6.65 -7.90 0.97
C ALA A 31 7.48 -6.62 0.89
N ILE A 32 8.27 -6.47 -0.18
CA ILE A 32 8.96 -5.23 -0.53
C ILE A 32 8.24 -4.66 -1.76
N VAL A 33 7.65 -3.49 -1.59
CA VAL A 33 6.71 -2.91 -2.54
C VAL A 33 7.33 -1.69 -3.23
N THR A 34 7.30 -1.64 -4.56
CA THR A 34 7.78 -0.46 -5.30
C THR A 34 6.97 0.77 -4.93
N VAL A 35 7.66 1.91 -4.90
CA VAL A 35 7.05 3.21 -4.63
C VAL A 35 7.36 4.24 -5.73
N ALA A 36 7.69 3.75 -6.92
CA ALA A 36 8.00 4.57 -8.09
C ALA A 36 6.82 4.75 -9.04
N ASP A 37 5.64 4.21 -8.70
CA ASP A 37 4.48 4.17 -9.59
C ASP A 37 3.73 5.51 -9.63
N ASP A 38 3.77 6.17 -10.78
CA ASP A 38 3.15 7.49 -11.00
C ASP A 38 1.74 7.41 -11.64
N GLY A 39 1.15 6.22 -11.75
CA GLY A 39 -0.11 6.00 -12.47
C GLY A 39 -1.37 6.50 -11.76
N GLY A 40 -2.15 7.36 -12.43
CA GLY A 40 -3.51 7.77 -12.03
C GLY A 40 -3.57 8.71 -10.81
N SER A 41 -4.55 8.49 -9.92
CA SER A 41 -4.81 9.36 -8.75
C SER A 41 -3.62 9.48 -7.77
N SER A 42 -2.68 8.52 -7.80
CA SER A 42 -1.47 8.58 -6.98
C SER A 42 -0.51 9.67 -7.47
N GLY A 43 -0.45 9.91 -8.79
CA GLY A 43 0.34 10.98 -9.39
C GLY A 43 -0.21 12.38 -9.09
N GLU A 44 -1.53 12.54 -9.00
CA GLU A 44 -2.15 13.84 -8.63
C GLU A 44 -1.96 14.18 -7.15
N LEU A 45 -2.09 13.20 -6.24
CA LEU A 45 -1.74 13.40 -4.83
C LEU A 45 -0.26 13.79 -4.68
N ARG A 46 0.63 13.17 -5.44
CA ARG A 46 2.06 13.49 -5.43
C ARG A 46 2.34 14.94 -5.89
N LYS A 47 1.58 15.47 -6.86
CA LYS A 47 1.74 16.87 -7.32
C LYS A 47 1.28 17.90 -6.28
N ASN A 48 0.19 17.59 -5.56
CA ASN A 48 -0.39 18.50 -4.57
C ASN A 48 0.22 18.36 -3.18
N ILE A 49 0.78 17.18 -2.86
CA ILE A 49 1.46 16.85 -1.61
C ILE A 49 2.85 16.33 -1.99
N GLN A 50 3.76 17.26 -2.30
CA GLN A 50 5.06 17.04 -2.96
C GLN A 50 6.02 16.03 -2.28
N GLN A 51 5.68 15.50 -1.10
CA GLN A 51 6.54 14.60 -0.32
C GLN A 51 5.97 13.19 -0.18
N LEU A 52 4.81 12.89 -0.78
CA LEU A 52 4.13 11.64 -0.49
C LEU A 52 4.34 10.57 -1.55
N THR A 53 4.95 9.48 -1.09
CA THR A 53 5.15 8.21 -1.77
C THR A 53 3.83 7.67 -2.34
N PRO A 54 3.74 7.32 -3.64
CA PRO A 54 2.53 6.77 -4.26
C PRO A 54 1.98 5.59 -3.46
N PRO A 55 0.81 5.71 -2.80
CA PRO A 55 0.39 4.72 -1.82
C PRO A 55 -0.38 3.56 -2.45
N GLY A 56 -0.61 3.56 -3.77
CA GLY A 56 -1.51 2.61 -4.44
C GLY A 56 -1.12 1.14 -4.27
N ASP A 57 0.15 0.82 -4.54
CA ASP A 57 0.64 -0.56 -4.40
C ASP A 57 0.71 -0.99 -2.93
N LEU A 58 1.18 -0.10 -2.06
CA LEU A 58 1.18 -0.31 -0.61
C LEU A 58 -0.25 -0.57 -0.08
N ARG A 59 -1.25 0.17 -0.57
CA ARG A 59 -2.67 -0.01 -0.23
C ARG A 59 -3.15 -1.40 -0.60
N ASN A 60 -2.88 -1.84 -1.83
CA ASN A 60 -3.32 -3.15 -2.31
C ASN A 60 -2.63 -4.29 -1.54
N VAL A 61 -1.35 -4.13 -1.20
CA VAL A 61 -0.60 -5.10 -0.39
C VAL A 61 -1.11 -5.15 1.05
N LEU A 62 -1.40 -4.02 1.68
CA LEU A 62 -2.04 -3.95 3.00
C LEU A 62 -3.35 -4.75 3.02
N VAL A 63 -4.22 -4.52 2.02
CA VAL A 63 -5.49 -5.26 1.91
C VAL A 63 -5.23 -6.75 1.73
N ALA A 64 -4.37 -7.14 0.79
CA ALA A 64 -4.05 -8.53 0.54
C ALA A 64 -3.43 -9.24 1.74
N MET A 65 -2.74 -8.52 2.61
CA MET A 65 -2.10 -9.05 3.80
C MET A 65 -2.94 -8.94 5.07
N SER A 66 -4.06 -8.22 5.05
CA SER A 66 -4.96 -8.04 6.19
C SER A 66 -5.94 -9.20 6.38
N ASP A 67 -6.35 -9.47 7.62
CA ASP A 67 -7.51 -10.31 7.93
C ASP A 67 -8.78 -9.47 8.21
N MET A 68 -8.76 -8.19 7.79
CA MET A 68 -9.81 -7.23 8.12
C MET A 68 -11.19 -7.69 7.62
N PRO A 69 -12.28 -7.42 8.38
CA PRO A 69 -13.62 -7.66 7.89
C PRO A 69 -13.88 -6.97 6.54
N LYS A 70 -14.66 -7.61 5.67
CA LYS A 70 -14.97 -7.15 4.30
C LYS A 70 -15.45 -5.69 4.22
N PHE A 71 -16.09 -5.19 5.27
CA PHE A 71 -16.50 -3.79 5.33
C PHE A 71 -15.31 -2.82 5.34
N TYR A 72 -14.29 -3.06 6.17
CA TYR A 72 -13.09 -2.23 6.22
C TYR A 72 -12.30 -2.29 4.93
N GLU A 73 -12.25 -3.46 4.29
CA GLU A 73 -11.67 -3.62 2.96
C GLU A 73 -12.38 -2.71 1.94
N LYS A 74 -13.73 -2.70 1.95
CA LYS A 74 -14.52 -1.83 1.09
C LYS A 74 -14.27 -0.35 1.37
N VAL A 75 -14.16 0.05 2.63
CA VAL A 75 -13.83 1.43 3.01
C VAL A 75 -12.45 1.81 2.47
N PHE A 76 -11.44 0.96 2.69
CA PHE A 76 -10.07 1.25 2.30
C PHE A 76 -9.87 1.25 0.78
N GLN A 77 -10.63 0.43 0.06
CA GLN A 77 -10.63 0.35 -1.40
C GLN A 77 -11.62 1.31 -2.08
N TYR A 78 -12.46 2.02 -1.32
CA TYR A 78 -13.44 2.95 -1.87
C TYR A 78 -12.74 4.01 -2.71
N ARG A 79 -13.25 4.23 -3.92
CA ARG A 79 -12.82 5.33 -4.80
C ARG A 79 -13.96 6.33 -4.86
N PHE A 80 -13.65 7.58 -4.55
CA PHE A 80 -14.58 8.69 -4.71
C PHE A 80 -15.04 8.78 -6.17
N SER A 81 -16.31 9.11 -6.38
CA SER A 81 -16.86 9.27 -7.73
C SER A 81 -16.27 10.49 -8.44
N GLU A 82 -16.39 10.54 -9.77
CA GLU A 82 -15.85 11.66 -10.56
C GLU A 82 -16.51 13.01 -10.21
N GLU A 83 -17.69 12.98 -9.60
CA GLU A 83 -18.44 14.15 -9.16
C GLU A 83 -17.99 14.67 -7.78
N ALA A 84 -17.06 13.99 -7.10
CA ALA A 84 -16.62 14.32 -5.74
C ALA A 84 -15.64 15.51 -5.63
N GLY A 85 -15.62 16.39 -6.63
CA GLY A 85 -14.80 17.60 -6.64
C GLY A 85 -13.31 17.31 -6.43
N ALA A 86 -12.69 17.92 -5.42
CA ALA A 86 -11.26 17.75 -5.13
C ALA A 86 -10.85 16.32 -4.74
N PHE A 87 -11.81 15.46 -4.40
CA PHE A 87 -11.56 14.05 -4.10
C PHE A 87 -11.85 13.13 -5.29
N ALA A 88 -12.32 13.66 -6.42
CA ALA A 88 -12.72 12.88 -7.58
C ALA A 88 -11.65 11.87 -7.99
N GLY A 89 -12.07 10.61 -8.16
CA GLY A 89 -11.17 9.53 -8.57
C GLY A 89 -10.14 9.11 -7.52
N HIS A 90 -10.03 9.74 -6.35
CA HIS A 90 -9.08 9.33 -5.32
C HIS A 90 -9.58 8.11 -4.53
N PRO A 91 -8.73 7.09 -4.29
CA PRO A 91 -9.01 6.04 -3.32
C PRO A 91 -8.92 6.59 -1.89
N LEU A 92 -9.93 6.32 -1.05
CA LEU A 92 -9.92 6.73 0.35
C LEU A 92 -8.71 6.16 1.11
N GLY A 93 -8.34 4.90 0.85
CA GLY A 93 -7.14 4.30 1.45
C GLY A 93 -5.84 5.03 1.10
N ASN A 94 -5.74 5.64 -0.10
CA ASN A 94 -4.58 6.45 -0.47
C ASN A 94 -4.49 7.71 0.41
N ILE A 95 -5.63 8.35 0.67
CA ILE A 95 -5.71 9.55 1.52
C ILE A 95 -5.37 9.19 2.98
N ILE A 96 -5.83 8.04 3.47
CA ILE A 96 -5.48 7.55 4.81
C ILE A 96 -3.97 7.31 4.91
N ILE A 97 -3.37 6.59 3.95
CA ILE A 97 -1.91 6.36 3.94
C ILE A 97 -1.15 7.69 3.86
N ALA A 98 -1.66 8.65 3.09
CA ALA A 98 -1.10 9.99 2.99
C ALA A 98 -1.10 10.73 4.33
N GLY A 99 -2.27 10.87 4.97
CA GLY A 99 -2.38 11.55 6.25
C GLY A 99 -1.52 10.91 7.34
N LEU A 100 -1.43 9.57 7.39
CA LEU A 100 -0.55 8.90 8.36
C LEU A 100 0.93 9.10 8.03
N SER A 101 1.32 9.09 6.76
CA SER A 101 2.71 9.32 6.35
C SER A 101 3.17 10.73 6.72
N GLU A 102 2.31 11.73 6.50
CA GLU A 102 2.55 13.12 6.93
C GLU A 102 2.65 13.22 8.45
N MET A 103 1.69 12.65 9.19
CA MET A 103 1.68 12.65 10.66
C MET A 103 2.93 11.99 11.27
N GLN A 104 3.50 10.98 10.61
CA GLN A 104 4.68 10.26 11.09
C GLN A 104 6.01 10.79 10.51
N GLY A 105 5.96 11.69 9.52
CA GLY A 105 7.13 12.12 8.75
C GLY A 105 7.83 10.97 8.00
N SER A 106 7.17 9.83 7.81
CA SER A 106 7.76 8.63 7.20
C SER A 106 6.67 7.67 6.71
N THR A 107 6.71 7.33 5.42
CA THR A 107 5.85 6.30 4.85
C THR A 107 6.10 4.94 5.52
N TYR A 108 7.35 4.59 5.83
CA TYR A 108 7.65 3.35 6.54
C TYR A 108 6.95 3.28 7.90
N ASN A 109 7.04 4.34 8.72
CA ASN A 109 6.40 4.35 10.04
C ASN A 109 4.87 4.29 9.92
N ALA A 110 4.29 5.02 8.96
CA ALA A 110 2.87 4.92 8.66
C ALA A 110 2.45 3.50 8.27
N MET A 111 3.25 2.82 7.45
CA MET A 111 3.00 1.42 7.07
C MET A 111 3.08 0.47 8.27
N GLN A 112 4.01 0.67 9.21
CA GLN A 112 4.04 -0.14 10.44
C GLN A 112 2.76 0.05 11.28
N LEU A 113 2.26 1.28 11.39
CA LEU A 113 1.01 1.58 12.10
C LEU A 113 -0.22 0.99 11.38
N LEU A 114 -0.30 1.13 10.06
CA LEU A 114 -1.40 0.57 9.27
C LEU A 114 -1.39 -0.96 9.28
N SER A 115 -0.21 -1.58 9.26
CA SER A 115 -0.06 -3.03 9.43
C SER A 115 -0.64 -3.52 10.76
N LEU A 116 -0.46 -2.74 11.84
CA LEU A 116 -1.08 -3.04 13.13
C LEU A 116 -2.59 -2.81 13.09
N PHE A 117 -3.04 -1.68 12.56
CA PHE A 117 -4.45 -1.31 12.47
C PHE A 117 -5.28 -2.32 11.66
N PHE A 118 -4.70 -2.84 10.58
CA PHE A 118 -5.32 -3.81 9.68
C PHE A 118 -4.95 -5.26 9.98
N HIS A 119 -4.27 -5.53 11.08
CA HIS A 119 -3.91 -6.89 11.51
C HIS A 119 -3.25 -7.71 10.39
N THR A 120 -2.27 -7.11 9.70
CA THR A 120 -1.64 -7.75 8.55
C THR A 120 -0.78 -8.94 8.96
N THR A 121 -0.87 -10.05 8.22
CA THR A 121 0.02 -11.20 8.36
C THR A 121 1.36 -10.92 7.67
N GLY A 122 2.48 -10.96 8.39
CA GLY A 122 3.81 -10.76 7.83
C GLY A 122 4.29 -9.31 7.92
N LYS A 123 5.27 -8.94 7.11
CA LYS A 123 5.86 -7.59 7.11
C LYS A 123 5.76 -6.93 5.75
N ILE A 124 5.44 -5.64 5.73
CA ILE A 124 5.34 -4.84 4.49
C ILE A 124 6.36 -3.71 4.58
N TYR A 125 7.17 -3.58 3.54
CA TYR A 125 8.20 -2.56 3.42
C TYR A 125 8.04 -1.81 2.10
N PRO A 126 8.08 -0.47 2.11
CA PRO A 126 8.30 0.26 0.88
C PRO A 126 9.73 -0.01 0.37
N SER A 127 9.93 0.02 -0.95
CA SER A 127 11.25 -0.12 -1.57
C SER A 127 12.20 1.04 -1.24
N SER A 128 11.66 2.18 -0.80
CA SER A 128 12.37 3.36 -0.35
C SER A 128 11.50 4.17 0.61
N ASP A 129 12.12 4.83 1.58
CA ASP A 129 11.45 5.80 2.47
C ASP A 129 11.24 7.16 1.81
N GLN A 130 11.84 7.36 0.65
CA GLN A 130 11.74 8.57 -0.16
C GLN A 130 10.99 8.28 -1.47
N PRO A 131 10.24 9.25 -2.02
CA PRO A 131 9.62 9.11 -3.33
C PRO A 131 10.65 8.78 -4.42
N LEU A 132 10.36 7.77 -5.24
CA LEU A 132 11.20 7.37 -6.37
C LEU A 132 10.59 7.84 -7.69
N THR A 133 11.41 7.98 -8.73
CA THR A 133 10.94 8.24 -10.11
C THR A 133 11.56 7.21 -11.03
N LEU A 134 10.72 6.51 -11.79
CA LEU A 134 11.16 5.47 -12.73
C LEU A 134 11.47 6.10 -14.09
N HIS A 135 12.60 5.72 -14.70
CA HIS A 135 13.01 6.15 -16.03
C HIS A 135 13.20 4.93 -16.95
N ALA A 136 12.83 5.05 -18.22
CA ALA A 136 13.06 4.03 -19.25
C ALA A 136 13.88 4.64 -20.40
N VAL A 137 14.79 3.84 -20.98
CA VAL A 137 15.66 4.20 -22.10
C VAL A 137 15.37 3.29 -23.28
#